data_AF-A0A178IPK4-F1
#
_entry.id   AF-A0A178IPK4-F1
#
_cell.length_a   1.000
_cell.length_b   1.000
_cell.length_c   1.000
_cell.angle_alpha   90.00
_cell.angle_beta   90.00
_cell.angle_gamma   90.00
#
_symmetry.space_group_name_H-M   'P 1'
#
loop_
_entity.id
_entity.type
_entity.pdbx_description
1 polymer ?
#
loop_
_entity_poly.entity_id
_entity_poly.type
_entity_poly.pdbx_seq_one_letter_code
_entity_poly.pdbx_strand_id
1 'polypeptide(L)' 'MSDSITVKVFKSGNSQAVRLPKDFRFSGKTAQLIKTPKGVLLIDPRVQARRRAALRKLWGSAPDFPEVR' A
#
# COMPACT_ATOMS: atom_id res chain seq x y z
N MET A 1 -6.05 -5.24 13.58
CA MET A 1 -6.71 -6.29 12.77
C MET A 1 -6.52 -5.97 11.31
N SER A 2 -6.10 -6.93 10.48
CA SER A 2 -6.09 -6.75 9.03
C SER A 2 -7.47 -7.09 8.50
N ASP A 3 -8.23 -6.08 8.06
CA ASP A 3 -9.51 -6.31 7.40
C ASP A 3 -9.23 -6.97 6.04
N SER A 4 -9.54 -8.27 5.94
CA SER A 4 -9.45 -9.04 4.71
C SER A 4 -10.85 -9.36 4.22
N ILE A 5 -11.07 -9.19 2.92
CA ILE A 5 -12.33 -9.51 2.26
C ILE A 5 -12.08 -10.36 1.03
N THR A 6 -12.98 -11.28 0.75
CA THR A 6 -12.97 -12.04 -0.51
C THR A 6 -13.57 -11.17 -1.61
N VAL A 7 -12.88 -11.05 -2.74
CA VAL A 7 -13.28 -10.23 -3.87
C VAL A 7 -13.34 -11.04 -5.16
N LYS A 8 -14.16 -10.59 -6.11
CA LYS A 8 -14.32 -11.27 -7.39
C LYS A 8 -13.11 -11.03 -8.29
N VAL A 9 -12.55 -12.13 -8.80
CA VAL A 9 -11.58 -12.14 -9.89
C VAL A 9 -12.32 -12.28 -11.21
N PHE A 10 -11.89 -11.56 -12.24
CA PHE A 10 -12.53 -11.56 -13.56
C PHE A 10 -11.50 -11.33 -14.68
N LYS A 11 -11.93 -11.46 -15.93
CA LYS A 11 -11.11 -11.17 -17.11
C LYS A 11 -11.34 -9.74 -17.60
N SER A 12 -10.26 -9.06 -17.96
CA SER A 12 -10.27 -7.77 -18.64
C SER A 12 -9.43 -7.90 -19.91
N GLY A 13 -10.09 -8.09 -21.05
CA GLY A 13 -9.43 -8.54 -22.28
C GLY A 13 -8.67 -9.85 -22.05
N ASN A 14 -7.40 -9.89 -22.46
CA ASN A 14 -6.54 -11.07 -22.29
C ASN A 14 -5.95 -11.21 -20.88
N SER A 15 -6.14 -10.23 -19.99
CA SER A 15 -5.57 -10.21 -18.64
C SER A 15 -6.57 -10.66 -17.57
N GLN A 16 -6.05 -11.03 -16.40
CA GLN A 16 -6.84 -11.25 -15.19
C GLN A 16 -6.85 -9.97 -14.35
N ALA A 17 -7.97 -9.70 -13.69
CA ALA A 17 -8.17 -8.52 -12.87
C ALA A 17 -8.95 -8.86 -11.59
N VAL A 18 -8.80 -8.03 -10.56
CA VAL A 18 -9.52 -8.13 -9.28
C VAL A 18 -10.38 -6.89 -9.11
N ARG A 19 -11.62 -7.05 -8.64
CA ARG A 19 -12.46 -5.89 -8.30
C ARG A 19 -12.01 -5.29 -6.98
N LEU A 20 -11.73 -3.99 -6.96
CA LEU A 20 -11.42 -3.23 -5.75
C LEU A 20 -12.69 -2.52 -5.23
N PRO A 21 -13.21 -2.92 -4.05
CA PRO A 21 -14.30 -2.20 -3.39
C PRO A 21 -13.88 -0.79 -3.00
N LYS A 22 -14.88 0.06 -2.70
CA LYS A 22 -14.68 1.50 -2.46
C LYS A 22 -13.58 1.78 -1.43
N ASP A 23 -13.56 1.03 -0.33
CA ASP A 23 -12.64 1.23 0.79
C ASP A 23 -11.19 0.82 0.47
N PHE A 24 -10.99 0.06 -0.61
CA PHE A 24 -9.69 -0.44 -1.07
C PHE A 24 -9.21 0.27 -2.35
N ARG A 25 -9.90 1.33 -2.80
CA ARG A 25 -9.51 2.05 -4.02
C ARG A 25 -8.19 2.79 -3.83
N PHE A 26 -7.35 2.73 -4.86
CA PHE A 26 -6.15 3.55 -4.93
C PHE A 26 -6.51 5.01 -5.23
N SER A 27 -5.68 5.92 -4.73
CA SER A 27 -5.76 7.35 -5.01
C SER A 27 -5.27 7.72 -6.41
N GLY A 28 -4.57 6.80 -7.09
CA GLY A 28 -4.01 6.98 -8.43
C GLY A 28 -4.56 5.98 -9.45
N LYS A 29 -4.00 6.04 -10.66
CA LYS A 29 -4.34 5.13 -11.77
C LYS A 29 -3.41 3.92 -11.89
N THR A 30 -2.38 3.86 -11.05
CA THR A 30 -1.35 2.83 -11.08
C THR A 30 -1.12 2.27 -9.68
N ALA A 31 -0.68 1.02 -9.61
CA ALA A 31 -0.29 0.35 -8.38
C ALA A 31 1.02 -0.40 -8.61
N GLN A 32 1.81 -0.54 -7.55
CA GLN A 32 2.96 -1.44 -7.56
C GLN A 32 2.49 -2.85 -7.21
N LEU A 33 2.87 -3.83 -8.03
CA LEU A 33 2.56 -5.25 -7.82
C LEU A 33 3.83 -5.99 -7.41
N ILE A 34 3.80 -6.62 -6.24
CA ILE A 34 4.94 -7.35 -5.67
C ILE A 34 4.54 -8.80 -5.47
N LYS A 35 5.35 -9.73 -5.98
CA LYS A 35 5.18 -11.16 -5.71
C LYS A 35 5.73 -11.49 -4.31
N THR A 36 4.97 -12.23 -3.54
CA THR A 36 5.30 -12.66 -2.17
C THR A 36 5.11 -14.17 -2.03
N PRO A 37 5.62 -14.82 -0.98
CA PRO A 37 5.37 -16.24 -0.74
C PRO A 37 3.89 -16.61 -0.59
N LYS A 38 3.05 -15.66 -0.16
CA LYS A 38 1.60 -15.87 0.07
C LYS A 38 0.72 -15.38 -1.09
N GLY A 39 1.30 -14.97 -2.22
CA GLY A 39 0.56 -14.44 -3.37
C GLY A 39 1.11 -13.10 -3.83
N VAL A 40 0.26 -12.09 -3.95
CA VAL A 40 0.64 -10.76 -4.44
C VAL A 40 0.27 -9.66 -3.45
N LEU A 41 1.12 -8.65 -3.37
CA LEU A 41 0.87 -7.41 -2.64
C LEU A 41 0.72 -6.26 -3.64
N LEU A 42 -0.36 -5.50 -3.51
CA LEU A 42 -0.60 -4.27 -4.25
C LEU A 42 -0.36 -3.07 -3.33
N ILE A 43 0.42 -2.09 -3.81
CA ILE A 43 0.76 -0.88 -3.06
C ILE A 43 0.38 0.36 -3.86
N ASP A 44 -0.31 1.31 -3.22
CA ASP A 44 -0.55 2.65 -3.78
C ASP A 44 0.74 3.50 -3.67
N PRO A 45 1.39 3.86 -4.80
CA PRO A 45 2.62 4.64 -4.78
C PRO A 45 2.45 6.05 -4.22
N ARG A 46 1.26 6.66 -4.35
CA ARG A 46 0.97 8.01 -3.82
C ARG A 46 0.86 8.01 -2.31
N VAL A 47 0.22 6.99 -1.74
CA VAL A 47 0.18 6.80 -0.28
C VAL A 47 1.59 6.63 0.27
N GLN A 48 2.42 5.83 -0.39
CA GLN A 48 3.82 5.66 0.02
C GLN A 48 4.62 6.96 -0.07
N ALA A 49 4.46 7.73 -1.15
CA ALA A 49 5.10 9.03 -1.29
C ALA A 49 4.67 10.00 -0.17
N ARG A 50 3.38 10.04 0.18
CA ARG A 50 2.87 10.85 1.29
C ARG A 50 3.48 10.44 2.62
N ARG A 51 3.55 9.14 2.91
CA ARG A 51 4.17 8.61 4.15
C ARG A 51 5.64 8.99 4.24
N ARG A 52 6.41 8.82 3.15
CA ARG A 52 7.82 9.23 3.11
C ARG A 52 7.99 10.73 3.34
N ALA A 53 7.16 11.56 2.72
CA ALA A 53 7.19 13.00 2.91
C ALA A 53 6.88 13.40 4.36
N ALA A 54 5.90 12.75 4.99
CA ALA A 54 5.55 12.97 6.39
C ALA A 54 6.70 12.54 7.32
N LEU A 55 7.29 11.36 7.09
CA LEU A 55 8.42 10.87 7.89
C LEU A 55 9.63 11.80 7.81
N ARG A 56 9.93 12.32 6.61
CA ARG A 56 11.02 13.29 6.42
C ARG A 56 10.81 14.58 7.23
N LYS A 57 9.57 15.02 7.41
CA LYS A 57 9.27 16.21 8.25
C LYS A 57 9.43 15.94 9.74
N LEU A 58 9.28 14.68 10.16
CA LEU A 58 9.44 14.26 11.56
C LEU A 58 10.91 14.09 11.95
N TRP A 59 11.82 13.99 10.98
CA TRP A 59 13.24 13.81 11.27
C TRP A 59 13.77 14.92 12.20
N GLY A 60 14.37 14.51 13.32
CA GLY A 60 14.92 15.43 14.32
C GLY A 60 13.88 16.07 15.25
N SER A 61 12.60 15.70 15.17
CA SER A 61 11.55 16.29 16.04
C SER A 61 11.58 15.79 17.49
N ALA A 62 12.44 14.81 17.81
CA ALA A 62 12.59 14.24 19.14
C ALA A 62 14.07 14.23 19.52
N PRO A 63 14.64 15.39 19.93
CA PRO A 63 16.06 15.50 20.27
C PRO A 63 16.45 14.62 21.46
N ASP A 64 15.51 14.38 22.37
CA ASP A 64 15.74 13.58 23.59
C ASP A 64 15.31 12.12 23.43
N PHE A 65 15.20 11.62 22.19
CA PHE A 65 14.81 10.23 21.95
C PHE A 65 15.89 9.28 22.50
N PRO A 66 15.54 8.33 23.39
CA PRO A 66 16.54 7.49 24.03
C PRO A 66 17.25 6.61 23.01
N GLU A 67 18.57 6.54 23.12
CA GLU A 67 19.36 5.58 22.34
C GLU A 67 19.00 4.16 22.79
N VAL A 68 18.61 3.32 21.83
CA VAL A 68 18.44 1.89 22.09
C VAL A 68 19.83 1.27 22.09
N ARG A 69 20.30 0.86 23.27
CA ARG A 69 21.58 0.18 23.45
C ARG A 69 21.48 -1.31 23.14
#